data_AF-J3IQY7-F1
#
_entry.id   AF-J3IQY7-F1
#
_cell.length_a   1.000
_cell.length_b   1.000
_cell.length_c   1.000
_cell.angle_alpha   90.00
_cell.angle_beta   90.00
_cell.angle_gamma   90.00
#
_symmetry.space_group_name_H-M   'P 1'
#
loop_
_entity.id
_entity.type
_entity.pdbx_description
1 polymer ?
#
loop_
_entity_poly.entity_id
_entity_poly.type
_entity_poly.pdbx_seq_one_letter_code
_entity_poly.pdbx_strand_id
1 'polypeptide(L)' 'MAAVLVGQFHARDAEGRVYSVHEFQESTPSVDGLTGSEPIYKLAIGDRIKKIDDQTFELVQSGITLIREPEPTVAS' A
#
# COMPACT_ATOMS: atom_id res chain seq x y z
N MET A 1 -4.81 1.67 20.07
CA MET A 1 -4.93 1.28 18.65
C MET A 1 -3.54 1.31 18.04
N ALA A 2 -3.09 0.23 17.41
CA ALA A 2 -1.78 0.16 16.76
C ALA A 2 -1.94 -0.40 15.34
N ALA A 3 -1.36 0.28 14.36
CA ALA A 3 -1.23 -0.23 13.00
C ALA A 3 0.15 -0.88 12.88
N VAL A 4 0.19 -2.14 12.44
CA VAL A 4 1.43 -2.90 12.25
C VAL A 4 1.83 -2.79 10.79
N LEU A 5 3.09 -2.41 10.53
CA LEU A 5 3.69 -2.50 9.20
C LEU A 5 3.84 -3.99 8.84
N VAL A 6 3.06 -4.47 7.88
CA VAL A 6 3.03 -5.88 7.46
C VAL A 6 3.75 -6.13 6.15
N GLY A 7 3.94 -5.09 5.34
CA GLY A 7 4.57 -5.22 4.04
C GLY A 7 5.15 -3.90 3.55
N GLN A 8 6.06 -3.98 2.61
CA GLN A 8 6.56 -2.84 1.86
C GLN A 8 6.86 -3.26 0.43
N PHE A 9 6.62 -2.36 -0.52
CA PHE A 9 6.88 -2.60 -1.94
C PHE A 9 7.16 -1.30 -2.66
N HIS A 10 7.65 -1.40 -3.90
CA HIS A 10 7.82 -0.25 -4.77
C HIS A 10 6.64 -0.13 -5.73
N ALA A 11 6.17 1.08 -5.96
CA ALA A 11 5.16 1.38 -6.96
C ALA A 11 5.64 2.51 -7.87
N ARG A 12 5.31 2.47 -9.15
CA ARG A 12 5.71 3.44 -10.16
C ARG A 12 4.50 4.18 -10.71
N ASP A 13 4.60 5.48 -10.91
CA ASP A 13 3.58 6.24 -11.62
C ASP A 13 3.75 6.25 -13.14
N ALA A 14 2.79 6.85 -13.85
CA ALA A 14 2.87 7.02 -15.31
C ALA A 14 4.07 7.88 -15.78
N GLU A 15 4.66 8.68 -14.91
CA GLU A 15 5.85 9.51 -15.19
C GLU A 15 7.16 8.73 -14.99
N GLY A 16 7.08 7.47 -14.54
CA GLY A 16 8.24 6.61 -14.30
C GLY A 16 8.88 6.79 -12.92
N ARG A 17 8.30 7.63 -12.04
CA ARG A 17 8.82 7.87 -10.68
C ARG A 17 8.45 6.69 -9.80
N VAL A 18 9.43 6.20 -9.04
CA VAL A 18 9.25 5.07 -8.14
C VAL A 18 9.05 5.59 -6.72
N TYR A 19 8.03 5.06 -6.05
CA TYR A 19 7.63 5.36 -4.70
C TYR A 19 7.69 4.10 -3.84
N SER A 20 8.28 4.21 -2.65
CA SER A 20 8.20 3.15 -1.65
C SER A 20 6.86 3.24 -0.93
N VAL A 21 6.12 2.14 -0.90
CA VAL A 21 4.82 1.98 -0.25
C VAL A 21 4.98 1.05 0.95
N HIS A 22 4.37 1.44 2.05
CA HIS A 22 4.22 0.69 3.29
C HIS A 22 2.77 0.23 3.43
N GLU A 23 2.59 -1.05 3.67
CA GLU A 23 1.32 -1.69 3.97
C GLU A 23 1.19 -1.84 5.48
N PHE A 24 0.16 -1.20 6.05
CA PHE A 24 -0.16 -1.27 7.45
C PHE A 24 -1.46 -2.03 7.66
N GLN A 25 -1.43 -3.08 8.48
CA GLN A 25 -2.64 -3.77 8.91
C GLN A 25 -2.99 -3.32 10.34
N GLU A 26 -4.23 -2.89 10.54
CA GLU A 26 -4.68 -2.52 11.87
C GLU A 26 -4.80 -3.77 12.74
N SER A 27 -4.07 -3.82 13.86
CA SER A 27 -4.11 -4.93 14.81
C SER A 27 -5.31 -4.77 15.73
N THR A 28 -6.52 -4.84 15.18
CA THR A 28 -7.75 -5.00 15.97
C THR A 28 -8.19 -6.46 15.89
N PRO A 29 -8.17 -7.24 16.99
CA PRO A 29 -8.94 -8.47 17.02
C PRO A 29 -10.41 -8.06 16.98
N SER A 30 -11.09 -8.33 15.85
CA SER A 30 -12.51 -8.05 15.70
C SER A 30 -13.27 -8.81 16.79
N VAL A 31 -13.85 -8.08 17.75
CA VAL A 31 -14.74 -8.64 18.79
C VAL A 31 -16.14 -8.97 18.26
N ASP A 32 -16.42 -8.62 17.01
CA ASP A 32 -17.65 -8.93 16.30
C ASP A 32 -17.25 -9.24 14.84
N GLY A 33 -17.39 -10.50 14.43
CA GLY A 33 -16.68 -11.12 13.30
C GLY A 33 -17.07 -10.65 11.88
N LEU A 34 -17.28 -9.35 11.64
CA LEU A 34 -17.78 -8.87 10.34
C LEU A 34 -17.06 -7.67 9.70
N THR A 35 -16.01 -7.11 10.29
CA THR A 35 -15.24 -6.06 9.59
C THR A 35 -13.76 -6.18 9.90
N GLY A 36 -13.05 -6.99 9.09
CA GLY A 36 -11.60 -6.88 9.01
C GLY A 36 -11.26 -5.50 8.47
N SER A 37 -10.62 -4.67 9.28
CA SER A 37 -10.16 -3.34 8.88
C SER A 37 -9.35 -3.47 7.59
N GLU A 38 -9.76 -2.78 6.54
CA GLU A 38 -9.04 -2.83 5.25
C GLU A 38 -7.58 -2.39 5.45
N PRO A 39 -6.61 -3.07 4.81
CA PRO A 39 -5.20 -2.69 4.91
C PRO A 39 -4.99 -1.25 4.46
N ILE A 40 -4.22 -0.49 5.26
CA ILE A 40 -3.93 0.91 5.03
C ILE A 40 -2.60 1.00 4.30
N TYR A 41 -2.62 1.53 3.08
CA TYR A 41 -1.42 1.74 2.28
C TYR A 41 -0.96 3.21 2.38
N LYS A 42 0.32 3.43 2.63
CA LYS A 42 0.93 4.76 2.68
C LYS A 42 2.28 4.76 1.99
N LEU A 43 2.68 5.87 1.39
CA LEU A 43 4.05 6.06 0.95
C LEU A 43 4.99 6.13 2.16
N ALA A 44 6.26 5.79 1.96
CA ALA A 44 7.30 5.90 2.98
C ALA A 44 7.47 7.34 3.50
N ILE A 45 7.12 8.33 2.66
CA ILE A 45 7.09 9.75 3.03
C ILE A 45 5.87 10.15 3.88
N GLY A 46 4.89 9.25 4.04
CA GLY A 46 3.69 9.45 4.88
C GLY A 46 2.39 9.72 4.11
N ASP A 47 2.45 9.92 2.79
CA ASP A 47 1.26 10.16 1.97
C ASP A 47 0.33 8.95 1.92
N ARG A 48 -0.97 9.18 1.94
CA ARG A 48 -1.97 8.12 1.90
C ARG A 48 -2.25 7.71 0.46
N ILE A 49 -2.27 6.40 0.21
CA ILE A 49 -2.70 5.84 -1.07
C ILE A 49 -3.87 4.90 -0.85
N LYS A 50 -4.74 4.84 -1.84
CA LYS A 50 -5.89 3.93 -1.90
C LYS A 50 -5.53 2.77 -2.82
N LYS A 51 -5.79 1.54 -2.38
CA LYS A 51 -5.71 0.38 -3.27
C LYS A 51 -6.93 0.41 -4.21
N ILE A 52 -6.69 0.40 -5.52
CA ILE A 52 -7.73 0.28 -6.54
C ILE A 52 -7.85 -1.19 -6.95
N ASP A 53 -6.72 -1.87 -7.08
CA ASP A 53 -6.60 -3.28 -7.44
C ASP A 53 -5.34 -3.89 -6.80
N ASP A 54 -5.08 -5.18 -6.97
CA ASP A 54 -3.91 -5.88 -6.41
C ASP A 54 -2.57 -5.30 -6.84
N GLN A 55 -2.52 -4.66 -8.01
CA GLN A 55 -1.33 -4.00 -8.56
C GLN A 55 -1.51 -2.49 -8.73
N THR A 56 -2.71 -1.96 -8.59
CA THR A 56 -3.00 -0.55 -8.90
C THR A 56 -3.41 0.19 -7.65
N PHE A 57 -2.76 1.32 -7.41
CA PHE A 57 -2.97 2.19 -6.27
C PHE A 57 -3.17 3.62 -6.74
N GLU A 58 -3.77 4.47 -5.92
CA GLU A 58 -4.02 5.87 -6.24
C GLU A 58 -3.66 6.75 -5.05
N LEU A 59 -2.88 7.80 -5.28
CA LEU A 59 -2.58 8.82 -4.28
C LEU A 59 -3.85 9.61 -3.95
N VAL A 60 -4.33 9.52 -2.71
CA VAL A 60 -5.59 10.15 -2.31
C VAL A 60 -5.53 11.68 -2.39
N GLN A 61 -4.35 12.27 -2.18
CA GLN A 61 -4.17 13.71 -2.20
C GLN A 61 -4.09 14.30 -3.61
N SER A 62 -3.53 13.54 -4.56
CA SER A 62 -3.18 14.06 -5.90
C SER A 62 -3.91 13.35 -7.05
N GLY A 63 -4.59 12.23 -6.79
CA GLY A 63 -5.22 11.39 -7.80
C GLY A 63 -4.24 10.64 -8.71
N ILE A 64 -2.96 10.58 -8.35
CA ILE A 64 -1.93 9.95 -9.19
C ILE A 64 -2.05 8.43 -9.05
N THR A 65 -2.15 7.75 -10.19
CA THR A 65 -2.15 6.28 -10.25
C THR A 65 -0.73 5.73 -10.12
N LEU A 66 -0.55 4.76 -9.23
CA LEU A 66 0.68 4.05 -8.94
C LEU A 66 0.49 2.57 -9.25
N ILE A 67 1.39 1.98 -10.03
CA ILE A 67 1.41 0.56 -10.35
C ILE A 67 2.48 -0.10 -9.47
N ARG A 68 2.13 -1.13 -8.70
CA ARG A 68 3.09 -1.93 -7.94
C ARG A 68 4.07 -2.58 -8.91
N GLU A 69 5.35 -2.31 -8.70
CA GLU A 69 6.40 -2.99 -9.43
C GLU A 69 6.52 -4.41 -8.87
N PRO A 70 6.62 -5.43 -9.74
CA PRO A 70 6.96 -6.77 -9.29
C PRO A 70 8.33 -6.71 -8.61
N GLU A 71 8.49 -7.44 -7.50
CA GLU A 71 9.83 -7.58 -6.92
C GLU A 71 10.76 -8.12 -8.00
N PRO A 72 11.96 -7.54 -8.17
CA PRO A 72 12.90 -8.05 -9.15
C PRO A 72 13.17 -9.50 -8.75
N THR A 73 12.71 -10.44 -9.58
CA THR A 73 13.08 -11.83 -9.48
C THR A 73 14.59 -11.85 -9.66
N VAL A 74 15.33 -11.85 -8.56
CA VAL A 74 16.77 -12.06 -8.57
C VAL A 74 16.98 -13.45 -9.14
N ALA A 75 17.28 -13.51 -10.44
CA ALA A 75 17.71 -14.73 -11.08
C ALA A 75 18.98 -15.18 -10.34
N SER A 76 18.88 -16.30 -9.62
CA SER A 76 20.01 -16.97 -8.98
C SER A 76 20.91 -17.64 -10.01
#